data_AF-A0AAU9VJM7-F1
#
_entry.id   AF-A0AAU9VJM7-F1
#
_cell.length_a   1.000
_cell.length_b   1.000
_cell.length_c   1.000
_cell.angle_alpha   90.00
_cell.angle_beta   90.00
_cell.angle_gamma   90.00
#
_symmetry.space_group_name_H-M   'P 1'
#
loop_
_entity.id
_entity.type
_entity.pdbx_description
1 polymer ?
#
loop_
_entity_poly.entity_id
_entity_poly.type
_entity_poly.pdbx_seq_one_letter_code
_entity_poly.pdbx_strand_id
1 'polypeptide(L)'
;MKSLLMSKLTDEVNSFSQVPKQSPFNRYIVAMRKCGLSRLAKKATKWFDETKANGKSFDYRFTGKDSRLFLLHFMSLISATECSANAHGRGATILHVIAYICLCLRDCVSLFSRLDISDEQVSELKTLCTNYFRANAIFFYVNPTVWTIGHLVPAHTKYMKGKYGLGLGLNTMEGREAKHVFISKYSQNTMFHSRWEQISLHEFVSFLWLRERGYNCSNVNSSTLSYIPKQVINSDPAFCYCGLQEKKSTDGKCRVCSNNLRTKIVSSVKKGENLL
;
A
#
# COMPACT_ATOMS: atom_id res chain seq x y z
N MET A 1 -6.13 8.36 12.67
CA MET A 1 -4.77 8.18 13.24
C MET A 1 -4.37 9.38 14.13
N LYS A 2 -5.30 9.95 14.91
CA LYS A 2 -5.04 11.15 15.75
C LYS A 2 -4.88 10.86 17.26
N SER A 3 -4.87 9.59 17.71
CA SER A 3 -4.84 9.30 19.17
C SER A 3 -4.24 7.94 19.59
N LEU A 4 -3.64 7.20 18.64
CA LEU A 4 -3.02 5.89 18.88
C LEU A 4 -2.03 5.80 20.06
N LEU A 5 -0.95 6.58 19.91
CA LEU A 5 0.35 6.24 20.49
C LEU A 5 1.24 7.46 20.80
N MET A 6 0.87 8.66 20.34
CA MET A 6 1.61 9.89 20.68
C MET A 6 1.13 10.49 22.01
N SER A 7 -0.04 10.09 22.49
CA SER A 7 -0.66 10.57 23.74
C SER A 7 0.00 10.06 25.03
N LYS A 8 1.16 9.38 24.93
CA LYS A 8 1.95 8.90 26.06
C LYS A 8 3.36 9.52 26.12
N LEU A 9 3.68 10.46 25.23
CA LEU A 9 4.92 11.21 25.34
C LEU A 9 4.69 12.35 26.33
N THR A 10 5.59 12.50 27.30
CA THR A 10 5.55 13.61 28.26
C THR A 10 5.73 14.94 27.53
N ASP A 11 5.13 16.01 28.05
CA ASP A 11 5.19 17.37 27.46
C ASP A 11 6.62 17.92 27.31
N GLU A 12 7.60 17.27 27.94
CA GLU A 12 9.03 17.59 27.87
C GLU A 12 9.71 17.16 26.55
N VAL A 13 9.07 16.28 25.77
CA VAL A 13 9.62 15.78 24.50
C VAL A 13 9.34 16.78 23.38
N ASN A 14 10.32 17.63 23.09
CA ASN A 14 10.22 18.70 22.10
C ASN A 14 10.74 18.31 20.71
N SER A 15 11.46 17.19 20.61
CA SER A 15 12.04 16.70 19.35
C SER A 15 12.13 15.18 19.33
N PHE A 16 12.22 14.60 18.15
CA PHE A 16 12.28 13.16 17.95
C PHE A 16 13.53 12.53 18.57
N SER A 17 14.64 13.27 18.68
CA SER A 17 15.86 12.81 19.34
C SER A 17 15.64 12.50 20.83
N GLN A 18 14.66 13.16 21.46
CA GLN A 18 14.27 12.97 22.85
C GLN A 18 13.23 11.85 23.04
N VAL A 19 12.64 11.34 21.95
CA VAL A 19 11.64 10.27 22.02
C VAL A 19 12.29 8.96 22.48
N PRO A 20 11.81 8.31 23.56
CA PRO A 20 12.38 7.07 24.05
C PRO A 20 12.43 5.98 22.97
N LYS A 21 13.56 5.26 22.87
CA LYS A 21 13.78 4.20 21.87
C LYS A 21 12.74 3.07 21.96
N GLN A 22 12.22 2.81 23.16
CA GLN A 22 11.20 1.80 23.40
C GLN A 22 9.78 2.28 23.10
N SER A 23 9.58 3.57 22.83
CA SER A 23 8.26 4.09 22.50
C SER A 23 7.75 3.49 21.19
N PRO A 24 6.44 3.21 21.07
CA PRO A 24 5.84 2.73 19.83
C PRO A 24 6.09 3.66 18.63
N PHE A 25 6.15 4.98 18.87
CA PHE A 25 6.44 5.95 17.82
C PHE A 25 7.87 5.84 17.28
N ASN A 26 8.88 5.75 18.16
CA ASN A 26 10.27 5.57 17.73
C ASN A 26 10.44 4.24 16.96
N ARG A 27 9.91 3.15 17.51
CA ARG A 27 9.93 1.82 16.85
C ARG A 27 9.29 1.85 15.47
N TYR A 28 8.17 2.56 15.31
CA TYR A 28 7.48 2.71 14.03
C TYR A 28 8.34 3.46 13.00
N ILE A 29 8.97 4.57 13.40
CA ILE A 29 9.87 5.35 12.53
C ILE A 29 11.11 4.53 12.13
N VAL A 30 11.69 3.78 13.07
CA VAL A 30 12.81 2.87 12.79
C VAL A 30 12.38 1.77 11.82
N ALA A 31 11.20 1.17 12.01
CA ALA A 31 10.66 0.15 11.11
C ALA A 31 10.41 0.71 9.70
N MET A 32 9.87 1.92 9.57
CA MET A 32 9.72 2.59 8.27
C MET A 32 11.06 2.71 7.52
N ARG A 33 12.12 3.14 8.21
CA ARG A 33 13.46 3.24 7.61
C ARG A 33 13.97 1.89 7.13
N LYS A 34 13.82 0.83 7.94
CA LYS A 34 14.18 -0.55 7.58
C LYS A 34 13.39 -1.09 6.37
N CYS A 35 12.14 -0.65 6.20
CA CYS A 35 11.27 -1.05 5.10
C CYS A 35 11.46 -0.22 3.81
N GLY A 36 12.50 0.63 3.74
CA GLY A 36 12.76 1.49 2.59
C GLY A 36 11.85 2.72 2.49
N LEU A 37 11.03 3.00 3.51
CA LEU A 37 10.13 4.18 3.60
C LEU A 37 10.84 5.38 4.25
N SER A 38 12.13 5.57 3.93
CA SER A 38 12.97 6.60 4.57
C SER A 38 12.47 8.02 4.34
N ARG A 39 11.84 8.31 3.20
CA ARG A 39 11.26 9.63 2.90
C ARG A 39 10.06 9.92 3.80
N LEU A 40 9.16 8.95 3.94
CA LEU A 40 8.01 9.02 4.84
C LEU A 40 8.48 9.17 6.30
N ALA A 41 9.45 8.35 6.73
CA ALA A 41 10.04 8.45 8.06
C ALA A 41 10.63 9.84 8.34
N LYS A 42 11.42 10.40 7.41
CA LYS A 42 11.98 11.76 7.53
C LYS A 42 10.89 12.82 7.65
N LYS A 43 9.82 12.70 6.86
CA LYS A 43 8.69 13.65 6.90
C LYS A 43 7.88 13.54 8.18
N ALA A 44 7.66 12.33 8.69
CA ALA A 44 6.99 12.11 9.96
C ALA A 44 7.83 12.65 11.14
N THR A 45 9.15 12.42 11.14
CA THR A 45 10.07 13.01 12.12
C THR A 45 10.02 14.53 12.07
N LYS A 46 10.18 15.13 10.88
CA LYS A 46 10.13 16.59 10.70
C LYS A 46 8.79 17.18 11.16
N TRP A 47 7.68 16.55 10.79
CA TRP A 47 6.36 16.99 11.23
C TRP A 47 6.23 16.94 12.75
N PHE A 48 6.74 15.89 13.40
CA PHE A 48 6.74 15.80 14.85
C PHE A 48 7.57 16.91 15.50
N ASP A 49 8.79 17.15 15.01
CA ASP A 49 9.67 18.21 15.54
C ASP A 49 9.04 19.60 15.42
N GLU A 50 8.31 19.86 14.32
CA GLU A 50 7.67 21.16 14.06
C GLU A 50 6.37 21.38 14.83
N THR A 51 5.60 20.32 15.05
CA THR A 51 4.22 20.43 15.56
C THR A 51 4.01 19.83 16.93
N LYS A 52 4.97 19.03 17.42
CA LYS A 52 4.83 18.18 18.62
C LYS A 52 3.61 17.26 18.55
N ALA A 53 3.15 16.95 17.33
CA ALA A 53 1.87 16.29 17.06
C ALA A 53 0.62 17.03 17.58
N ASN A 54 0.73 18.32 17.88
CA ASN A 54 -0.35 19.18 18.36
C ASN A 54 -0.91 20.06 17.24
N GLY A 55 -2.24 20.17 17.18
CA GLY A 55 -2.97 21.07 16.27
C GLY A 55 -3.01 20.65 14.80
N LYS A 56 -1.86 20.38 14.16
CA LYS A 56 -1.75 20.13 12.72
C LYS A 56 -1.74 18.64 12.39
N SER A 57 -2.69 18.20 11.56
CA SER A 57 -2.69 16.83 11.03
C SER A 57 -1.46 16.57 10.16
N PHE A 58 -0.86 15.39 10.31
CA PHE A 58 0.17 14.93 9.39
C PHE A 58 -0.43 14.76 7.99
N ASP A 59 0.19 15.41 7.00
CA ASP A 59 -0.14 15.26 5.59
C ASP A 59 1.12 14.85 4.81
N TYR A 60 0.96 13.86 3.94
CA TYR A 60 2.03 13.33 3.11
C TYR A 60 1.48 12.73 1.81
N ARG A 61 1.96 13.26 0.68
CA ARG A 61 1.68 12.70 -0.64
C ARG A 61 2.58 11.48 -0.88
N PHE A 62 1.98 10.30 -0.83
CA PHE A 62 2.65 9.05 -1.20
C PHE A 62 3.03 9.03 -2.69
N THR A 63 4.20 8.46 -2.99
CA THR A 63 4.54 8.04 -4.35
C THR A 63 4.06 6.60 -4.61
N GLY A 64 4.03 6.16 -5.87
CA GLY A 64 3.74 4.77 -6.20
C GLY A 64 4.71 3.79 -5.52
N LYS A 65 6.00 4.15 -5.44
CA LYS A 65 7.01 3.38 -4.71
C LYS A 65 6.70 3.29 -3.21
N ASP A 66 6.36 4.42 -2.57
CA ASP A 66 6.05 4.44 -1.14
C ASP A 66 4.79 3.61 -0.85
N SER A 67 3.75 3.75 -1.68
CA SER A 67 2.49 3.00 -1.53
C SER A 67 2.72 1.49 -1.62
N ARG A 68 3.50 1.05 -2.61
CA ARG A 68 3.87 -0.36 -2.77
C ARG A 68 4.67 -0.88 -1.59
N LEU A 69 5.71 -0.16 -1.16
CA LEU A 69 6.54 -0.57 -0.02
C LEU A 69 5.75 -0.60 1.30
N PHE A 70 4.81 0.34 1.47
CA PHE A 70 3.93 0.35 2.62
C PHE A 70 3.04 -0.89 2.66
N LEU A 71 2.37 -1.23 1.56
CA LEU A 71 1.56 -2.45 1.46
C LEU A 71 2.40 -3.74 1.49
N LEU A 72 3.66 -3.69 1.07
CA LEU A 72 4.57 -4.83 1.15
C LEU A 72 4.98 -5.14 2.60
N HIS A 73 5.15 -4.10 3.42
CA HIS A 73 5.73 -4.21 4.76
C HIS A 73 4.78 -3.82 5.90
N PHE A 74 3.49 -3.62 5.62
CA PHE A 74 2.51 -3.13 6.61
C PHE A 74 2.53 -3.93 7.92
N MET A 75 2.68 -5.26 7.85
CA MET A 75 2.66 -6.10 9.04
C MET A 75 3.89 -5.90 9.93
N SER A 76 5.06 -5.67 9.34
CA SER A 76 6.28 -5.30 10.09
C SER A 76 6.10 -3.94 10.77
N LEU A 77 5.43 -3.00 10.10
CA LEU A 77 5.12 -1.69 10.67
C LEU A 77 4.13 -1.80 11.84
N ILE A 78 3.08 -2.62 11.72
CA ILE A 78 2.10 -2.87 12.80
C ILE A 78 2.77 -3.57 13.98
N SER A 79 3.54 -4.63 13.73
CA SER A 79 4.30 -5.35 14.75
C SER A 79 5.30 -4.45 15.49
N ALA A 80 5.87 -3.44 14.81
CA ALA A 80 6.72 -2.45 15.45
C ALA A 80 5.96 -1.55 16.44
N THR A 81 4.65 -1.38 16.29
CA THR A 81 3.80 -0.60 17.21
C THR A 81 3.22 -1.41 18.35
N GLU A 82 3.17 -2.74 18.23
CA GLU A 82 2.74 -3.61 19.31
C GLU A 82 3.72 -3.55 20.49
N CYS A 83 3.22 -3.15 21.66
CA CYS A 83 3.93 -3.20 22.93
C CYS A 83 3.40 -4.38 23.74
N SER A 84 4.29 -5.22 24.28
CA SER A 84 3.93 -6.40 25.08
C SER A 84 3.01 -6.07 26.27
N ALA A 85 3.13 -4.87 26.83
CA ALA A 85 2.29 -4.39 27.93
C ALA A 85 0.81 -4.13 27.55
N ASN A 86 0.49 -3.94 26.25
CA ASN A 86 -0.86 -3.63 25.77
C ASN A 86 -1.42 -4.76 24.87
N ALA A 87 -1.02 -6.02 25.09
CA ALA A 87 -1.52 -7.17 24.32
C ALA A 87 -3.05 -7.35 24.38
N HIS A 88 -3.70 -6.68 25.35
CA HIS A 88 -5.14 -6.71 25.57
C HIS A 88 -5.69 -5.27 25.65
N GLY A 89 -6.79 -5.00 24.93
CA GLY A 89 -7.49 -3.72 24.96
C GLY A 89 -7.85 -3.13 23.59
N ARG A 90 -8.49 -1.95 23.61
CA ARG A 90 -9.00 -1.26 22.40
C ARG A 90 -7.91 -0.94 21.38
N GLY A 91 -6.72 -0.55 21.84
CA GLY A 91 -5.58 -0.25 20.97
C GLY A 91 -5.09 -1.47 20.19
N ALA A 92 -4.93 -2.62 20.85
CA ALA A 92 -4.59 -3.88 20.19
C ALA A 92 -5.66 -4.30 19.19
N THR A 93 -6.94 -4.19 19.57
CA THR A 93 -8.07 -4.51 18.68
C THR A 93 -8.02 -3.67 17.39
N ILE A 94 -7.79 -2.35 17.51
CA ILE A 94 -7.65 -1.46 16.35
C ILE A 94 -6.46 -1.88 15.47
N LEU A 95 -5.32 -2.24 16.05
CA LEU A 95 -4.15 -2.72 15.28
C LEU A 95 -4.46 -4.01 14.52
N HIS A 96 -5.14 -4.97 15.14
CA HIS A 96 -5.56 -6.21 14.47
C HIS A 96 -6.56 -5.96 13.34
N VAL A 97 -7.51 -5.02 13.51
CA VAL A 97 -8.42 -4.63 12.43
C VAL A 97 -7.66 -3.97 11.28
N ILE A 98 -6.75 -3.02 11.57
CA ILE A 98 -5.91 -2.38 10.55
C ILE A 98 -5.09 -3.44 9.80
N ALA A 99 -4.53 -4.41 10.52
CA ALA A 99 -3.76 -5.50 9.93
C ALA A 99 -4.60 -6.34 8.96
N TYR A 100 -5.86 -6.62 9.29
CA TYR A 100 -6.79 -7.31 8.40
C TYR A 100 -7.16 -6.49 7.17
N ILE A 101 -7.46 -5.20 7.34
CA ILE A 101 -7.79 -4.28 6.24
C ILE A 101 -6.62 -4.14 5.27
N CYS A 102 -5.41 -3.92 5.79
CA CYS A 102 -4.21 -3.83 4.97
C CYS A 102 -3.92 -5.12 4.21
N LEU A 103 -4.18 -6.28 4.81
CA LEU A 103 -4.05 -7.55 4.10
C LEU A 103 -5.04 -7.66 2.93
N CYS A 104 -6.33 -7.37 3.18
CA CYS A 104 -7.33 -7.39 2.12
C CYS A 104 -6.97 -6.41 0.99
N LEU A 105 -6.53 -5.20 1.36
CA LEU A 105 -6.11 -4.17 0.40
C LEU A 105 -4.91 -4.64 -0.43
N ARG A 106 -3.87 -5.19 0.20
CA ARG A 106 -2.68 -5.71 -0.49
C ARG A 106 -3.08 -6.79 -1.50
N ASP A 107 -3.94 -7.71 -1.09
CA ASP A 107 -4.34 -8.84 -1.93
C ASP A 107 -5.23 -8.37 -3.09
N CYS A 108 -6.17 -7.44 -2.85
CA CYS A 108 -6.91 -6.76 -3.91
C CYS A 108 -5.97 -6.13 -4.95
N VAL A 109 -5.04 -5.29 -4.49
CA VAL A 109 -4.09 -4.57 -5.37
C VAL A 109 -3.23 -5.55 -6.15
N SER A 110 -2.79 -6.64 -5.52
CA SER A 110 -2.00 -7.68 -6.18
C SER A 110 -2.72 -8.35 -7.35
N LEU A 111 -4.05 -8.39 -7.32
CA LEU A 111 -4.88 -8.98 -8.38
C LEU A 111 -5.28 -7.93 -9.42
N PHE A 112 -5.86 -6.80 -9.00
CA PHE A 112 -6.36 -5.82 -9.96
C PHE A 112 -5.26 -5.06 -10.70
N SER A 113 -4.01 -5.05 -10.19
CA SER A 113 -2.87 -4.48 -10.93
C SER A 113 -2.34 -5.39 -12.04
N ARG A 114 -2.90 -6.58 -12.26
CA ARG A 114 -2.43 -7.51 -13.29
C ARG A 114 -3.02 -7.20 -14.66
N LEU A 115 -2.21 -7.41 -15.70
CA LEU A 115 -2.66 -7.43 -17.08
C LEU A 115 -3.42 -8.73 -17.37
N ASP A 116 -2.83 -9.87 -17.01
CA ASP A 116 -3.45 -11.18 -17.16
C ASP A 116 -4.10 -11.62 -15.84
N ILE A 117 -5.38 -11.96 -15.91
CA ILE A 117 -6.16 -12.44 -14.76
C ILE A 117 -7.10 -13.56 -15.20
N SER A 118 -7.19 -14.62 -14.41
CA SER A 118 -8.11 -15.75 -14.61
C SER A 118 -9.49 -15.47 -14.02
N ASP A 119 -10.50 -16.23 -14.42
CA ASP A 119 -11.88 -16.06 -13.91
C ASP A 119 -11.98 -16.42 -12.42
N GLU A 120 -11.19 -17.38 -11.95
CA GLU A 120 -11.07 -17.72 -10.54
C GLU A 120 -10.53 -16.52 -9.74
N GLN A 121 -9.49 -15.86 -10.27
CA GLN A 121 -8.91 -14.67 -9.65
C GLN A 121 -9.85 -13.45 -9.68
N VAL A 122 -10.71 -13.34 -10.71
CA VAL A 122 -11.76 -12.30 -10.74
C VAL A 122 -12.80 -12.56 -9.63
N SER A 123 -13.19 -13.82 -9.41
CA SER A 123 -14.09 -14.20 -8.32
C SER A 123 -13.47 -13.97 -6.94
N GLU A 124 -12.19 -14.31 -6.79
CA GLU A 124 -11.40 -14.04 -5.58
C GLU A 124 -11.32 -12.54 -5.30
N LEU A 125 -10.99 -11.72 -6.30
CA LEU A 125 -10.94 -10.27 -6.19
C LEU A 125 -12.26 -9.69 -5.70
N LYS A 126 -13.41 -10.16 -6.23
CA LYS A 126 -14.74 -9.72 -5.77
C LYS A 126 -14.92 -9.97 -4.27
N THR A 127 -14.49 -11.14 -3.79
CA THR A 127 -14.57 -11.51 -2.37
C THR A 127 -13.66 -10.63 -1.52
N LEU A 128 -12.42 -10.42 -1.94
CA LEU A 128 -11.44 -9.57 -1.25
C LEU A 128 -11.89 -8.10 -1.18
N CYS A 129 -12.39 -7.54 -2.28
CA CYS A 129 -12.93 -6.19 -2.34
C CYS A 129 -14.13 -6.01 -1.40
N THR A 130 -15.03 -7.00 -1.37
CA THR A 130 -16.19 -7.01 -0.45
C THR A 130 -15.73 -7.04 1.01
N ASN A 131 -14.75 -7.89 1.35
CA ASN A 131 -14.20 -7.97 2.70
C ASN A 131 -13.50 -6.68 3.12
N TYR A 132 -12.74 -6.06 2.21
CA TYR A 132 -12.11 -4.76 2.45
C TYR A 132 -13.14 -3.66 2.71
N PHE A 133 -14.19 -3.58 1.89
CA PHE A 133 -15.27 -2.62 2.08
C PHE A 133 -15.99 -2.82 3.42
N ARG A 134 -16.44 -4.04 3.71
CA ARG A 134 -17.16 -4.36 4.95
C ARG A 134 -16.31 -4.10 6.19
N ALA A 135 -15.02 -4.45 6.16
CA ALA A 135 -14.13 -4.16 7.27
C ALA A 135 -14.00 -2.66 7.56
N ASN A 136 -13.92 -1.82 6.53
CA ASN A 136 -13.93 -0.37 6.72
C ASN A 136 -15.29 0.15 7.18
N ALA A 137 -16.39 -0.39 6.66
CA ALA A 137 -17.74 0.00 7.05
C ALA A 137 -18.08 -0.32 8.51
N ILE A 138 -17.62 -1.47 9.01
CA ILE A 138 -17.88 -1.92 10.39
C ILE A 138 -16.98 -1.19 11.39
N PHE A 139 -15.68 -1.02 11.08
CA PHE A 139 -14.69 -0.60 12.08
C PHE A 139 -14.14 0.82 11.90
N PHE A 140 -14.34 1.43 10.73
CA PHE A 140 -13.81 2.75 10.38
C PHE A 140 -14.88 3.56 9.64
N TYR A 141 -14.48 4.31 8.61
CA TYR A 141 -15.36 5.12 7.79
C TYR A 141 -15.17 4.75 6.32
N VAL A 142 -16.25 4.81 5.55
CA VAL A 142 -16.21 4.59 4.10
C VAL A 142 -15.98 5.93 3.41
N ASN A 143 -14.87 6.04 2.69
CA ASN A 143 -14.58 7.17 1.82
C ASN A 143 -14.72 6.76 0.34
N PRO A 144 -14.68 7.71 -0.61
CA PRO A 144 -14.81 7.39 -2.03
C PRO A 144 -13.81 6.33 -2.52
N THR A 145 -12.58 6.32 -1.99
CA THR A 145 -11.57 5.30 -2.33
C THR A 145 -11.97 3.91 -1.82
N VAL A 146 -12.44 3.81 -0.58
CA VAL A 146 -12.91 2.55 0.00
C VAL A 146 -14.10 2.02 -0.79
N TRP A 147 -15.06 2.89 -1.12
CA TRP A 147 -16.23 2.54 -1.92
C TRP A 147 -15.83 2.06 -3.33
N THR A 148 -14.90 2.78 -3.97
CA THR A 148 -14.40 2.44 -5.31
C THR A 148 -13.72 1.08 -5.33
N ILE A 149 -12.85 0.79 -4.36
CA ILE A 149 -12.20 -0.53 -4.25
C ILE A 149 -13.24 -1.62 -3.95
N GLY A 150 -14.24 -1.34 -3.10
CA GLY A 150 -15.29 -2.28 -2.74
C GLY A 150 -16.21 -2.67 -3.89
N HIS A 151 -16.63 -1.71 -4.70
CA HIS A 151 -17.71 -1.88 -5.68
C HIS A 151 -17.24 -1.75 -7.13
N LEU A 152 -16.46 -0.70 -7.44
CA LEU A 152 -16.10 -0.37 -8.81
C LEU A 152 -15.02 -1.29 -9.35
N VAL A 153 -13.93 -1.50 -8.60
CA VAL A 153 -12.81 -2.36 -8.99
C VAL A 153 -13.24 -3.77 -9.40
N PRO A 154 -14.02 -4.53 -8.60
CA PRO A 154 -14.40 -5.89 -9.00
C PRO A 154 -15.36 -5.91 -10.20
N ALA A 155 -16.29 -4.95 -10.28
CA ALA A 155 -17.22 -4.84 -11.41
C ALA A 155 -16.49 -4.52 -12.72
N HIS A 156 -15.58 -3.53 -12.70
CA HIS A 156 -14.80 -3.16 -13.87
C HIS A 156 -13.78 -4.22 -14.25
N THR A 157 -13.16 -4.92 -13.30
CA THR A 157 -12.25 -6.04 -13.62
C THR A 157 -13.00 -7.13 -14.38
N LYS A 158 -14.20 -7.50 -13.92
CA LYS A 158 -15.05 -8.48 -14.61
C LYS A 158 -15.44 -8.02 -16.02
N TYR A 159 -15.83 -6.74 -16.16
CA TYR A 159 -16.16 -6.17 -17.46
C TYR A 159 -14.96 -6.19 -18.44
N MET A 160 -13.78 -5.78 -17.97
CA MET A 160 -12.57 -5.78 -18.79
C MET A 160 -12.17 -7.19 -19.22
N LYS A 161 -12.26 -8.15 -18.29
CA LYS A 161 -11.98 -9.55 -18.60
C LYS A 161 -12.95 -10.09 -19.66
N GLY A 162 -14.25 -9.82 -19.50
CA GLY A 162 -15.28 -10.26 -20.45
C GLY A 162 -15.17 -9.60 -21.82
N LYS A 163 -14.79 -8.32 -21.89
CA LYS A 163 -14.74 -7.56 -23.15
C LYS A 163 -13.43 -7.73 -23.91
N TYR A 164 -12.30 -7.79 -23.22
CA TYR A 164 -10.96 -7.75 -23.82
C TYR A 164 -10.09 -8.95 -23.45
N GLY A 165 -10.54 -9.86 -22.60
CA GLY A 165 -9.74 -10.99 -22.11
C GLY A 165 -8.67 -10.60 -21.06
N LEU A 166 -8.56 -9.32 -20.72
CA LEU A 166 -7.49 -8.73 -19.90
C LEU A 166 -8.02 -8.05 -18.63
N GLY A 167 -7.17 -7.94 -17.61
CA GLY A 167 -7.44 -7.28 -16.34
C GLY A 167 -7.28 -5.76 -16.37
N LEU A 168 -7.42 -5.12 -15.20
CA LEU A 168 -7.35 -3.67 -15.07
C LEU A 168 -5.94 -3.09 -15.29
N GLY A 169 -4.89 -3.93 -15.28
CA GLY A 169 -3.54 -3.52 -15.66
C GLY A 169 -3.44 -2.94 -17.08
N LEU A 170 -4.43 -3.20 -17.95
CA LEU A 170 -4.51 -2.60 -19.28
C LEU A 170 -4.90 -1.12 -19.26
N ASN A 171 -5.80 -0.72 -18.35
CA ASN A 171 -6.39 0.63 -18.31
C ASN A 171 -5.72 1.55 -17.28
N THR A 172 -4.40 1.40 -17.07
CA THR A 172 -3.69 2.24 -16.10
C THR A 172 -3.33 3.60 -16.71
N MET A 173 -3.29 4.62 -15.86
CA MET A 173 -2.81 5.95 -16.25
C MET A 173 -1.31 6.12 -16.01
N GLU A 174 -0.59 5.07 -15.61
CA GLU A 174 0.84 5.15 -15.28
C GLU A 174 1.69 5.58 -16.48
N GLY A 175 1.35 5.13 -17.69
CA GLY A 175 2.02 5.56 -18.92
C GLY A 175 1.88 7.06 -19.17
N ARG A 176 0.72 7.64 -18.84
CA ARG A 176 0.50 9.09 -18.93
C ARG A 176 1.36 9.84 -17.92
N GLU A 177 1.40 9.38 -16.68
CA GLU A 177 2.23 10.01 -15.63
C GLU A 177 3.73 9.94 -15.98
N ALA A 178 4.20 8.80 -16.50
CA ALA A 178 5.57 8.66 -16.98
C ALA A 178 5.86 9.62 -18.15
N LYS A 179 4.93 9.75 -19.09
CA LYS A 179 5.01 10.69 -20.21
C LYS A 179 5.17 12.13 -19.71
N HIS A 180 4.39 12.55 -18.72
CA HIS A 180 4.49 13.90 -18.15
C HIS A 180 5.89 14.19 -17.59
N VAL A 181 6.55 13.20 -16.97
CA VAL A 181 7.95 13.33 -16.50
C VAL A 181 8.92 13.52 -17.66
N PHE A 182 8.76 12.79 -18.76
CA PHE A 182 9.61 12.94 -19.95
C PHE A 182 9.41 14.28 -20.66
N ILE A 183 8.15 14.73 -20.83
CA ILE A 183 7.85 16.05 -21.39
C ILE A 183 8.54 17.15 -20.58
N SER A 184 8.47 17.08 -19.25
CA SER A 184 9.14 18.04 -18.38
C SER A 184 10.67 18.03 -18.59
N LYS A 185 11.30 16.86 -18.76
CA LYS A 185 12.73 16.77 -19.08
C LYS A 185 13.06 17.36 -20.45
N TYR A 186 12.28 17.06 -21.49
CA TYR A 186 12.51 17.62 -22.83
C TYR A 186 12.41 19.15 -22.81
N SER A 187 11.47 19.71 -22.04
CA SER A 187 11.31 21.15 -21.92
C SER A 187 12.56 21.90 -21.41
N GLN A 188 13.43 21.22 -20.68
CA GLN A 188 14.69 21.79 -20.18
C GLN A 188 15.76 21.93 -21.28
N ASN A 189 15.69 21.12 -22.33
CA ASN A 189 16.69 21.03 -23.40
C ASN A 189 16.17 21.59 -24.74
N THR A 190 15.16 22.47 -24.70
CA THR A 190 14.51 23.03 -25.89
C THR A 190 14.58 24.54 -25.90
N MET A 191 14.61 25.13 -27.09
CA MET A 191 14.53 26.58 -27.22
C MET A 191 13.13 27.06 -26.89
N PHE A 192 13.02 28.17 -26.14
CA PHE A 192 11.72 28.66 -25.65
C PHE A 192 10.70 28.92 -26.77
N HIS A 193 11.14 29.50 -27.89
CA HIS A 193 10.28 29.90 -29.01
C HIS A 193 9.74 28.72 -29.83
N SER A 194 10.42 27.57 -29.85
CA SER A 194 10.04 26.37 -30.63
C SER A 194 9.88 25.12 -29.74
N ARG A 195 9.72 25.31 -28.43
CA ARG A 195 9.69 24.23 -27.43
C ARG A 195 8.68 23.15 -27.77
N TRP A 196 7.45 23.53 -28.06
CA TRP A 196 6.37 22.57 -28.29
C TRP A 196 6.53 21.82 -29.62
N GLU A 197 7.04 22.50 -30.65
CA GLU A 197 7.35 21.86 -31.94
C GLU A 197 8.46 20.82 -31.77
N GLN A 198 9.55 21.18 -31.08
CA GLN A 198 10.67 20.26 -30.81
C GLN A 198 10.22 19.05 -29.97
N ILE A 199 9.44 19.27 -28.91
CA ILE A 199 8.92 18.19 -28.06
C ILE A 199 7.98 17.28 -28.88
N SER A 200 7.05 17.85 -29.64
CA SER A 200 6.06 17.08 -30.40
C SER A 200 6.73 16.27 -31.50
N LEU A 201 7.72 16.84 -32.20
CA LEU A 201 8.50 16.13 -33.20
C LEU A 201 9.29 14.98 -32.57
N HIS A 202 9.95 15.22 -31.43
CA HIS A 202 10.69 14.17 -30.72
C HIS A 202 9.76 13.02 -30.28
N GLU A 203 8.58 13.32 -29.76
CA GLU A 203 7.58 12.31 -29.40
C GLU A 203 7.10 11.53 -30.62
N PHE A 204 6.75 12.22 -31.71
CA PHE A 204 6.34 11.58 -32.96
C PHE A 204 7.42 10.62 -33.49
N VAL A 205 8.67 11.09 -33.55
CA VAL A 205 9.79 10.27 -34.04
C VAL A 205 10.01 9.06 -33.15
N SER A 206 10.03 9.24 -31.83
CA SER A 206 10.34 8.20 -30.85
C SER A 206 9.23 7.15 -30.68
N PHE A 207 7.96 7.57 -30.69
CA PHE A 207 6.84 6.70 -30.38
C PHE A 207 6.12 6.13 -31.61
N LEU A 208 6.19 6.81 -32.76
CA LEU A 208 5.48 6.41 -33.98
C LEU A 208 6.48 6.07 -35.10
N TRP A 209 7.22 7.06 -35.60
CA TRP A 209 8.02 6.92 -36.84
C TRP A 209 9.10 5.83 -36.76
N LEU A 210 9.82 5.74 -35.63
CA LEU A 210 10.83 4.70 -35.39
C LEU A 210 10.18 3.32 -35.22
N ARG A 211 9.07 3.24 -34.48
CA ARG A 211 8.38 1.96 -34.22
C ARG A 211 7.77 1.36 -35.48
N GLU A 212 7.17 2.18 -36.33
CA GLU A 212 6.65 1.76 -37.65
C GLU A 212 7.74 1.16 -38.54
N ARG A 213 8.99 1.58 -38.36
CA ARG A 213 10.17 1.07 -39.09
C ARG A 213 10.84 -0.12 -38.39
N GLY A 214 10.21 -0.69 -37.37
CA GLY A 214 10.74 -1.83 -36.64
C GLY A 214 11.83 -1.49 -35.61
N TYR A 215 12.14 -0.21 -35.39
CA TYR A 215 13.02 0.22 -34.30
C TYR A 215 12.24 0.21 -32.99
N ASN A 216 12.02 -0.99 -32.46
CA ASN A 216 11.43 -1.16 -31.16
C ASN A 216 12.52 -1.03 -30.09
N CYS A 217 12.49 0.06 -29.31
CA CYS A 217 13.24 0.18 -28.05
C CYS A 217 12.66 -0.73 -26.95
N SER A 218 12.17 -1.91 -27.30
CA SER A 218 11.47 -2.81 -26.40
C SER A 218 12.45 -3.80 -25.79
N ASN A 219 13.32 -3.31 -24.90
CA ASN A 219 13.67 -4.15 -23.76
C ASN A 219 12.43 -4.21 -22.89
N VAL A 220 11.51 -5.13 -23.20
CA VAL A 220 10.33 -5.40 -22.37
C VAL A 220 10.84 -6.03 -21.08
N ASN A 221 11.36 -5.19 -20.19
CA ASN A 221 11.65 -5.60 -18.84
C ASN A 221 10.28 -5.77 -18.17
N SER A 222 9.81 -7.01 -18.11
CA SER A 222 8.68 -7.36 -17.26
C SER A 222 8.96 -6.82 -15.86
N SER A 223 8.06 -5.99 -15.33
CA SER A 223 8.20 -5.47 -13.98
C SER A 223 8.31 -6.64 -13.00
N THR A 224 9.43 -6.74 -12.29
CA THR A 224 9.64 -7.74 -11.23
C THR A 224 9.04 -7.30 -9.90
N LEU A 225 8.28 -6.21 -9.89
CA LEU A 225 7.71 -5.62 -8.69
C LEU A 225 6.42 -6.35 -8.33
N SER A 226 6.34 -6.80 -7.08
CA SER A 226 5.15 -7.42 -6.51
C SER A 226 4.70 -6.68 -5.25
N TYR A 227 3.40 -6.79 -4.96
CA TYR A 227 2.79 -6.40 -3.69
C TYR A 227 2.89 -7.51 -2.64
N ILE A 228 3.14 -8.76 -3.07
CA ILE A 228 3.36 -9.90 -2.18
C ILE A 228 4.88 -10.02 -1.91
N PRO A 229 5.31 -10.15 -0.63
CA PRO A 229 6.72 -10.32 -0.29
C PRO A 229 7.34 -11.53 -0.99
N LYS A 230 8.58 -11.39 -1.49
CA LYS A 230 9.29 -12.48 -2.19
C LYS A 230 9.43 -13.74 -1.32
N GLN A 231 9.63 -13.56 -0.02
CA GLN A 231 9.72 -14.65 0.95
C GLN A 231 8.41 -15.44 1.04
N VAL A 232 7.27 -14.76 0.91
CA VAL A 232 5.95 -15.41 0.87
C VAL A 232 5.74 -16.13 -0.45
N ILE A 233 6.14 -15.52 -1.58
CA ILE A 233 6.06 -16.15 -2.90
C ILE A 233 6.91 -17.43 -2.96
N ASN A 234 8.11 -17.38 -2.38
CA ASN A 234 9.04 -18.51 -2.30
C ASN A 234 8.66 -19.52 -1.21
N SER A 235 7.51 -19.35 -0.54
CA SER A 235 7.02 -20.24 0.52
C SER A 235 8.00 -20.47 1.68
N ASP A 236 8.78 -19.45 2.03
CA ASP A 236 9.74 -19.52 3.13
C ASP A 236 9.02 -19.88 4.45
N PRO A 237 9.41 -20.98 5.13
CA PRO A 237 8.80 -21.40 6.39
C PRO A 237 8.99 -20.39 7.53
N ALA A 238 9.94 -19.47 7.45
CA ALA A 238 10.15 -18.42 8.45
C ALA A 238 9.19 -17.23 8.33
N PHE A 239 8.33 -17.20 7.30
CA PHE A 239 7.42 -16.08 7.04
C PHE A 239 5.97 -16.54 7.00
N CYS A 240 5.11 -15.75 7.65
CA CYS A 240 3.66 -15.87 7.48
C CYS A 240 3.23 -15.16 6.19
N TYR A 241 2.09 -15.57 5.60
CA TYR A 241 1.54 -14.98 4.38
C TYR A 241 1.34 -13.44 4.46
N CYS A 242 1.10 -12.92 5.66
CA CYS A 242 0.99 -11.48 5.89
C CYS A 242 2.33 -10.71 5.79
N GLY A 243 3.45 -11.41 5.58
CA GLY A 243 4.80 -10.82 5.47
C GLY A 243 5.55 -10.66 6.79
N LEU A 244 5.02 -11.15 7.91
CA LEU A 244 5.72 -11.09 9.20
C LEU A 244 6.69 -12.27 9.31
N GLN A 245 7.96 -11.97 9.64
CA GLN A 245 8.98 -12.97 9.93
C GLN A 245 8.84 -13.45 11.37
N GLU A 246 8.36 -14.67 11.55
CA GLU A 246 8.28 -15.35 12.84
C GLU A 246 8.42 -16.86 12.56
N LYS A 247 9.09 -17.60 13.45
CA LYS A 247 9.04 -19.07 13.38
C LYS A 247 7.58 -19.48 13.41
N LYS A 248 7.12 -20.14 12.34
CA LYS A 248 5.75 -20.61 12.23
C LYS A 248 5.40 -21.44 13.48
N SER A 249 4.24 -21.14 14.07
CA SER A 249 3.55 -22.07 14.96
C SER A 249 3.22 -23.36 14.18
N THR A 250 2.79 -24.43 14.86
CA THR A 250 2.32 -25.68 14.22
C THR A 250 1.31 -25.44 13.09
N ASP A 251 0.55 -24.33 13.15
CA ASP A 251 -0.49 -23.96 12.19
C ASP A 251 -0.01 -23.07 11.02
N GLY A 252 1.30 -22.80 10.92
CA GLY A 252 1.87 -22.01 9.82
C GLY A 252 1.55 -20.51 9.84
N LYS A 253 0.93 -19.99 10.92
CA LYS A 253 0.52 -18.58 11.09
C LYS A 253 1.41 -17.87 12.12
N CYS A 254 1.63 -16.56 11.92
CA CYS A 254 2.30 -15.70 12.89
C CYS A 254 1.38 -15.35 14.07
N ARG A 255 1.92 -14.74 15.13
CA ARG A 255 1.17 -14.35 16.34
C ARG A 255 -0.05 -13.46 16.05
N VAL A 256 0.04 -12.59 15.04
CA VAL A 256 -1.05 -11.66 14.67
C VAL A 256 -2.16 -12.38 13.91
N CYS A 257 -1.80 -13.33 13.03
CA CYS A 257 -2.76 -14.07 12.22
C CYS A 257 -3.38 -15.27 12.95
N SER A 258 -2.71 -15.80 13.97
CA SER A 258 -3.21 -16.88 14.85
C SER A 258 -4.04 -16.36 16.04
N ASN A 259 -3.99 -15.06 16.35
CA ASN A 259 -4.73 -14.47 17.46
C ASN A 259 -6.25 -14.67 17.30
N ASN A 260 -6.95 -15.00 18.40
CA ASN A 260 -8.42 -15.15 18.44
C ASN A 260 -9.18 -13.92 17.92
N LEU A 261 -8.64 -12.71 18.12
CA LEU A 261 -9.20 -11.47 17.56
C LEU A 261 -9.29 -11.53 16.03
N ARG A 262 -8.32 -12.16 15.36
CA ARG A 262 -8.33 -12.31 13.90
C ARG A 262 -9.56 -13.10 13.44
N THR A 263 -9.88 -14.19 14.14
CA THR A 263 -11.07 -15.01 13.84
C THR A 263 -12.36 -14.22 14.06
N LYS A 264 -12.45 -13.45 15.16
CA LYS A 264 -13.62 -12.58 15.42
C LYS A 264 -13.79 -11.49 14.37
N ILE A 265 -12.70 -10.85 13.93
CA ILE A 265 -12.72 -9.84 12.85
C ILE A 265 -13.24 -10.46 11.55
N VAL A 266 -12.71 -11.61 11.15
CA VAL A 266 -13.14 -12.32 9.93
C VAL A 266 -14.62 -12.68 10.01
N SER A 267 -15.08 -13.19 11.16
CA SER A 267 -16.50 -13.49 11.37
C SER A 267 -17.38 -12.24 11.27
N SER A 268 -16.95 -11.14 11.90
CA SER A 268 -17.66 -9.84 11.86
C SER A 268 -17.85 -9.37 10.42
N VAL A 269 -16.78 -9.41 9.64
CA VAL A 269 -16.79 -8.99 8.22
C VAL A 269 -17.63 -9.90 7.34
N LYS A 270 -17.61 -11.22 7.58
CA LYS A 270 -18.45 -12.16 6.84
C LYS A 270 -19.94 -11.96 7.13
N LYS A 271 -20.30 -11.76 8.41
CA LYS A 271 -21.69 -11.57 8.85
C LYS A 271 -22.22 -10.15 8.61
N GLY A 272 -21.34 -9.15 8.50
CA GLY A 272 -21.74 -7.75 8.35
C GLY A 272 -22.09 -7.05 9.67
N GLU A 273 -21.69 -7.63 10.81
CA GLU A 273 -22.03 -7.17 12.16
C GLU A 273 -20.75 -7.05 13.01
N ASN A 274 -20.71 -6.12 13.96
CA ASN A 274 -19.55 -5.96 14.84
C ASN A 274 -19.59 -7.00 15.99
N LEU A 275 -18.67 -7.96 16.00
CA LEU A 275 -18.55 -9.01 17.03
C LEU A 275 -17.33 -8.82 17.96
N LEU A 276 -16.75 -7.61 18.00
CA LEU A 276 -15.59 -7.26 18.80
C LEU A 276 -15.95 -6.52 20.09
#